data_AF-A0A382FTM3-F1
#
_entry.id   AF-A0A382FTM3-F1
#
_cell.length_a   1.000
_cell.length_b   1.000
_cell.length_c   1.000
_cell.angle_alpha   90.00
_cell.angle_beta   90.00
_cell.angle_gamma   90.00
#
_symmetry.space_group_name_H-M   'P 1'
#
loop_
_entity.id
_entity.type
_entity.pdbx_description
1 polymer ?
#
loop_
_entity_poly.entity_id
_entity_poly.type
_entity_poly.pdbx_seq_one_letter_code
_entity_poly.pdbx_strand_id
1 'polypeptide(L)' 'MGSRMIVNDKGDFSGSVSGGCVETAVVRECLGLFKEKKPFKKIEFKVSNESAWEVGLACGGEIAIFLEQIN' A
#
# COMPACT_ATOMS: atom_id res chain seq x y z
N MET A 1 0.75 10.86 -12.59
CA MET A 1 2.03 10.93 -11.85
C MET A 1 1.73 10.56 -10.42
N GLY A 2 2.34 9.49 -9.91
CA GLY A 2 2.00 8.91 -8.61
C GLY A 2 3.25 8.60 -7.81
N SER A 3 3.06 8.43 -6.51
CA SER A 3 4.04 7.94 -5.57
C SER A 3 4.32 6.45 -5.83
N ARG A 4 5.53 5.99 -5.52
CA ARG A 4 5.98 4.61 -5.75
C ARG A 4 6.66 4.07 -4.50
N MET A 5 6.47 2.78 -4.29
CA MET A 5 7.06 2.03 -3.19
C MET A 5 7.48 0.66 -3.72
N ILE A 6 8.66 0.20 -3.31
CA ILE A 6 9.17 -1.13 -3.61
C ILE A 6 9.31 -1.91 -2.31
N VAL A 7 8.97 -3.21 -2.35
CA VAL A 7 8.99 -4.11 -1.19
C VAL A 7 9.75 -5.36 -1.60
N ASN A 8 10.70 -5.80 -0.78
CA ASN A 8 11.40 -7.07 -1.00
C ASN A 8 10.67 -8.25 -0.31
N ASP A 9 11.15 -9.46 -0.55
CA ASP A 9 10.61 -10.70 0.02
C ASP A 9 10.76 -10.82 1.55
N LYS A 10 11.63 -10.00 2.15
CA LYS A 10 11.82 -9.88 3.61
C LYS A 10 10.88 -8.87 4.26
N GLY A 11 10.15 -8.09 3.46
CA GLY A 11 9.25 -7.04 3.92
C GLY A 11 9.91 -5.69 4.15
N ASP A 12 11.20 -5.53 3.82
CA ASP A 12 11.82 -4.21 3.77
C ASP A 12 11.23 -3.43 2.60
N PHE A 13 11.08 -2.11 2.77
CA PHE A 13 10.53 -1.26 1.72
C PHE A 13 11.28 0.06 1.58
N SER A 14 11.15 0.65 0.40
CA SER A 14 11.64 2.01 0.10
C SER A 14 10.63 2.76 -0.75
N GLY A 15 10.55 4.07 -0.54
CA GLY A 15 9.53 4.94 -1.11
C GLY A 15 8.28 5.05 -0.24
N SER A 16 7.23 5.66 -0.78
CA SER A 16 5.97 5.92 -0.09
C SER A 16 4.85 5.96 -1.11
N VAL A 17 3.63 5.67 -0.67
CA VAL A 17 2.40 5.77 -1.48
C VAL A 17 1.45 6.83 -0.93
N SER A 18 1.39 7.01 0.40
CA SER A 18 0.55 8.03 1.05
C SER A 18 1.26 8.79 2.17
N GLY A 19 2.31 8.22 2.77
CA GLY A 19 3.11 8.83 3.83
C GLY A 19 2.62 8.51 5.25
N GLY A 20 1.99 7.35 5.48
CA GLY A 20 1.37 7.03 6.77
C GLY A 20 1.06 5.54 6.99
N CYS A 21 -0.14 5.23 7.49
CA CYS A 21 -0.52 3.87 7.87
C CYS A 21 -0.66 2.89 6.69
N VAL A 22 -0.84 3.40 5.47
CA VAL A 22 -1.09 2.60 4.26
C VAL A 22 0.15 1.79 3.86
N GLU A 23 1.36 2.32 4.09
CA GLU A 23 2.62 1.65 3.75
C GLU A 23 2.72 0.25 4.40
N THR A 24 2.34 0.11 5.66
CA THR A 24 2.36 -1.20 6.34
C THR A 24 1.35 -2.18 5.74
N ALA A 25 0.19 -1.69 5.31
CA ALA A 25 -0.80 -2.52 4.61
C ALA A 25 -0.27 -2.98 3.25
N VAL A 26 0.37 -2.08 2.49
CA VAL A 26 1.01 -2.41 1.20
C VAL A 26 2.08 -3.48 1.35
N VAL A 27 2.96 -3.38 2.37
CA VAL A 27 3.97 -4.42 2.63
C VAL A 27 3.31 -5.79 2.82
N ARG A 28 2.26 -5.89 3.64
CA ARG A 28 1.56 -7.16 3.90
C ARG A 28 0.96 -7.74 2.62
N GLU A 29 0.38 -6.91 1.78
CA GLU A 29 -0.20 -7.32 0.50
C GLU A 29 0.86 -7.81 -0.49
N CYS A 30 2.02 -7.14 -0.57
CA CYS A 30 3.17 -7.59 -1.37
C CYS A 30 3.70 -8.96 -0.90
N LEU A 31 3.81 -9.17 0.42
CA LEU A 31 4.19 -10.48 0.98
C LEU A 31 3.17 -11.58 0.64
N GLY A 32 1.88 -11.22 0.57
CA GLY A 32 0.82 -12.11 0.10
C GLY A 32 1.00 -12.50 -1.38
N LEU A 33 1.31 -11.53 -2.25
CA LEU A 33 1.62 -11.77 -3.67
C LEU A 33 2.76 -12.77 -3.86
N PHE A 34 3.86 -12.64 -3.10
CA PHE A 34 4.98 -13.58 -3.15
C PHE A 34 4.55 -15.01 -2.77
N LYS A 35 3.75 -15.15 -1.69
CA LYS A 35 3.26 -16.46 -1.23
C LYS A 35 2.30 -17.11 -2.22
N GLU A 36 1.40 -16.31 -2.80
CA GLU A 36 0.38 -16.76 -3.74
C GLU A 36 0.92 -16.94 -5.17
N LYS A 37 2.16 -16.52 -5.43
CA LYS A 37 2.77 -16.49 -6.78
C LYS A 37 1.90 -15.75 -7.79
N LYS A 38 1.26 -14.66 -7.36
CA LYS A 38 0.43 -13.82 -8.21
C LYS A 38 1.26 -12.68 -8.79
N PRO A 39 1.13 -12.39 -10.10
CA PRO A 39 1.95 -11.37 -10.75
C PRO A 39 1.55 -9.93 -10.35
N PHE A 40 0.28 -9.69 -10.03
CA PHE A 40 -0.21 -8.36 -9.66
C PHE A 40 -1.47 -8.43 -8.78
N LYS A 41 -1.77 -7.33 -8.09
CA LYS A 41 -3.00 -7.12 -7.31
C LYS A 41 -3.34 -5.63 -7.27
N LYS A 42 -4.62 -5.29 -7.43
CA LYS A 42 -5.12 -3.95 -7.14
C LYS A 42 -5.76 -3.93 -5.76
N ILE A 43 -5.44 -2.92 -4.97
CA ILE A 43 -6.04 -2.69 -3.65
C ILE A 43 -6.57 -1.26 -3.57
N GLU A 44 -7.72 -1.09 -2.93
CA GLU A 44 -8.39 0.20 -2.78
C GLU A 44 -8.51 0.50 -1.30
N PHE A 45 -7.98 1.65 -0.88
CA PHE A 45 -8.12 2.14 0.48
C PHE A 45 -9.09 3.31 0.48
N LYS A 46 -10.18 3.18 1.22
CA LYS A 46 -11.14 4.26 1.49
C LYS A 46 -10.93 4.73 2.92
N VAL A 47 -10.48 5.97 3.06
CA VAL A 47 -10.36 6.64 4.36
C VAL A 47 -11.63 7.47 4.53
N SER A 48 -12.59 6.94 5.30
CA SER A 48 -13.80 7.67 5.67
C SER A 48 -13.45 8.80 6.65
N ASN A 49 -14.21 9.90 6.56
CA ASN A 49 -14.01 11.09 7.39
C ASN A 49 -14.11 10.82 8.90
N GLU A 50 -14.84 9.78 9.32
CA GLU A 50 -15.01 9.39 10.72
C GLU A 50 -13.81 8.63 11.31
N SER A 51 -12.94 8.06 10.46
CA SER A 51 -11.74 7.32 10.90
C SER A 51 -10.44 8.10 10.67
N ALA A 52 -10.52 9.30 10.08
CA ALA A 52 -9.37 10.13 9.71
C ALA A 52 -8.47 10.50 10.90
N TRP A 53 -9.02 10.54 12.12
CA TRP A 53 -8.29 10.88 13.35
C TRP A 53 -7.42 9.73 13.89
N GLU A 54 -7.80 8.46 13.68
CA GLU A 54 -7.06 7.30 14.23
C GLU A 54 -5.82 6.92 13.41
N VAL A 55 -5.68 7.40 12.17
CA VAL A 55 -4.64 6.95 11.24
C VAL A 55 -3.73 8.05 10.69
N GLY A 56 -3.84 9.29 11.21
CA GLY A 56 -2.89 10.36 10.90
C GLY A 56 -2.90 10.82 9.44
N LEU A 57 -4.02 10.68 8.74
CA LEU A 57 -4.19 11.21 7.38
C LEU A 57 -4.99 12.51 7.44
N ALA A 58 -4.33 13.63 7.20
CA ALA A 58 -4.91 14.97 7.30
C ALA A 58 -6.00 15.28 6.25
N CYS A 59 -6.22 14.41 5.27
CA CYS A 59 -7.23 14.58 4.24
C CYS A 59 -7.91 13.23 3.97
N GLY A 60 -9.19 13.10 4.30
CA GLY A 60 -10.01 11.98 3.86
C GLY A 60 -9.97 11.80 2.34
N GLY A 61 -10.16 10.58 1.86
CA GLY A 61 -10.04 10.27 0.44
C GLY A 61 -10.01 8.78 0.12
N GLU A 62 -10.00 8.48 -1.18
CA GLU A 62 -9.82 7.12 -1.70
C GLU A 62 -8.52 7.05 -2.52
N ILE A 63 -7.73 6.02 -2.29
CA ILE A 63 -6.53 5.73 -3.07
C ILE A 63 -6.63 4.31 -3.63
N ALA A 64 -6.24 4.17 -4.90
CA ALA A 64 -6.09 2.88 -5.56
C ALA A 64 -4.60 2.62 -5.76
N ILE A 65 -4.12 1.47 -5.28
CA ILE A 65 -2.73 1.04 -5.40
C ILE A 65 -2.69 -0.21 -6.27
N PHE A 66 -1.82 -0.16 -7.28
CA PHE A 66 -1.52 -1.30 -8.13
C PHE A 66 -0.19 -1.90 -7.69
N LEU A 67 -0.22 -3.17 -7.28
CA LEU A 67 0.94 -3.95 -6.89
C LEU A 67 1.31 -4.87 -8.05
N GLU A 68 2.58 -4.91 -8.41
CA GLU A 68 3.11 -5.75 -9.47
C GLU A 68 4.44 -6.36 -9.00
N GLN A 69 4.64 -7.65 -9.26
CA GLN A 69 5.94 -8.29 -9.04
C GLN A 69 6.90 -7.87 -10.13
N ILE A 70 8.05 -7.33 -9.72
CA ILE A 70 9.15 -6.99 -10.62
C ILE A 70 10.16 -8.13 -10.54
N ASN A 71 10.41 -8.78 -11.68
CA ASN A 71 11.37 -9.89 -11.84
C ASN A 71 12.58 -9.45 -12.64
#